data_AF-A0A8H4K5B5-F1
#
_entry.id   AF-A0A8H4K5B5-F1
#
_cell.length_a   1.000
_cell.length_b   1.000
_cell.length_c   1.000
_cell.angle_alpha   90.00
_cell.angle_beta   90.00
_cell.angle_gamma   90.00
#
_symmetry.space_group_name_H-M   'P 1'
#
loop_
_entity.id
_entity.type
_entity.pdbx_description
1 polymer ?
#
loop_
_entity_poly.entity_id
_entity_poly.type
_entity_poly.pdbx_seq_one_letter_code
_entity_poly.pdbx_strand_id
1 'polypeptide(L)'
;MEDQRLTWEEARRRYKEPVPKLTAMRYAITYNFLHYFIVTANYVLSVKEKFITPSNAPTLVKRYACRPKLPIRIFYPKSFDATSQEMLPTIFSIHGGGFVIGDPRDDDMPNYSFANMNSVLVIALNYTKAPRKRFPNPICDIEELILAALADSSLPIDHDRVALMGASAGGNLALSVSILPSMCGNGDGVRRIKTVIPLYPVVDMSTRREYKITTRQYKPSLGGFRANPKDFLLRLSPVFDAAYTRSGQDLYDPSLSPIYAPKDMLPPNIFFLGIELDMLAGEAWRMACDLAGREVGDEIVGQKEPGPVGQLILDDERFSFEVKTEHRNIRWLLIPDQIHGFDHYQEMKLLHGDKKLCEDAELKMKEAQKLIGKWLFEGPFA
;
A
#
# COMPACT_ATOMS: atom_id res chain seq x y z
N MET A 1 16.91 4.25 -36.29
CA MET A 1 17.27 3.29 -35.23
C MET A 1 15.98 2.98 -34.52
N GLU A 2 15.49 1.74 -34.62
CA GLU A 2 14.43 1.27 -33.72
C GLU A 2 14.88 1.57 -32.29
N ASP A 3 14.09 2.38 -31.60
CA ASP A 3 14.29 2.71 -30.19
C ASP A 3 14.13 1.39 -29.43
N GLN A 4 15.24 0.67 -29.17
CA GLN A 4 15.22 -0.61 -28.47
C GLN A 4 14.67 -0.34 -27.07
N ARG A 5 13.37 -0.61 -26.89
CA ARG A 5 12.74 -0.58 -25.58
C ARG A 5 13.42 -1.63 -24.72
N LEU A 6 13.90 -1.19 -23.56
CA LEU A 6 14.46 -2.05 -22.52
C LEU A 6 13.41 -3.11 -22.15
N THR A 7 13.74 -4.40 -22.28
CA THR A 7 12.85 -5.48 -21.86
C THR A 7 12.81 -5.59 -20.33
N TRP A 8 11.80 -6.25 -19.76
CA TRP A 8 11.74 -6.46 -18.32
C TRP A 8 12.95 -7.25 -17.79
N GLU A 9 13.42 -8.26 -18.53
CA GLU A 9 14.55 -9.08 -18.11
C GLU A 9 15.85 -8.26 -18.02
N GLU A 10 16.11 -7.40 -19.00
CA GLU A 10 17.25 -6.49 -19.03
C GLU A 10 17.15 -5.36 -17.98
N ALA A 11 15.93 -5.03 -17.55
CA ALA A 11 15.67 -4.01 -16.55
C ALA A 11 15.92 -4.47 -15.12
N ARG A 12 16.00 -5.77 -14.85
CA ARG A 12 16.17 -6.32 -13.50
C ARG A 12 17.63 -6.34 -13.07
N ARG A 13 17.84 -6.16 -11.77
CA ARG A 13 19.17 -6.26 -11.13
C ARG A 13 19.05 -6.99 -9.82
N ARG A 14 19.84 -8.06 -9.63
CA ARG A 14 19.81 -8.82 -8.39
C ARG A 14 20.36 -8.04 -7.20
N TYR A 15 21.47 -7.33 -7.38
CA TYR A 15 22.12 -6.61 -6.28
C TYR A 15 22.04 -5.11 -6.45
N LYS A 16 21.80 -4.40 -5.35
CA LYS A 16 21.78 -2.94 -5.34
C LYS A 16 23.18 -2.38 -5.59
N GLU A 17 23.32 -1.59 -6.65
CA GLU A 17 24.57 -0.91 -6.97
C GLU A 17 24.92 0.18 -5.95
N PRO A 18 26.21 0.45 -5.71
CA PRO A 18 26.64 1.59 -4.93
C PRO A 18 26.15 2.91 -5.54
N VAL A 19 25.59 3.79 -4.71
CA VAL A 19 25.25 5.14 -5.13
C VAL A 19 26.51 6.00 -5.11
N PRO A 20 26.86 6.74 -6.19
CA PRO A 20 28.00 7.64 -6.20
C PRO A 20 27.98 8.62 -5.02
N LYS A 21 29.15 8.89 -4.40
CA LYS A 21 29.23 9.67 -3.14
C LYS A 21 28.50 11.02 -3.21
N LEU A 22 28.67 11.77 -4.30
CA LEU A 22 28.00 13.05 -4.50
C LEU A 22 26.47 12.91 -4.57
N THR A 23 25.99 11.86 -5.26
CA THR A 23 24.56 11.53 -5.34
C THR A 23 24.01 11.10 -3.98
N ALA A 24 24.76 10.27 -3.24
CA ALA A 24 24.40 9.84 -1.90
C ALA A 24 24.29 11.03 -0.93
N MET A 25 25.20 12.00 -1.01
CA MET A 25 25.12 13.26 -0.25
C MET A 25 23.88 14.07 -0.62
N ARG A 26 23.56 14.20 -1.92
CA ARG A 26 22.34 14.88 -2.37
C ARG A 26 21.08 14.20 -1.84
N TYR A 27 20.98 12.87 -1.95
CA TYR A 27 19.87 12.11 -1.37
C TYR A 27 19.80 12.28 0.14
N ALA A 28 20.95 12.33 0.83
CA ALA A 28 20.99 12.58 2.25
C ALA A 28 20.38 13.94 2.62
N ILE A 29 20.72 14.99 1.88
CA ILE A 29 20.13 16.32 2.07
C ILE A 29 18.62 16.26 1.80
N THR A 30 18.20 15.62 0.70
CA THR A 30 16.78 15.54 0.31
C THR A 30 15.93 14.81 1.35
N TYR A 31 16.34 13.62 1.81
CA TYR A 31 15.53 12.91 2.80
C TYR A 31 15.53 13.62 4.16
N ASN A 32 16.64 14.24 4.58
CA ASN A 32 16.65 15.01 5.83
C ASN A 32 15.69 16.22 5.72
N PHE A 33 15.71 16.93 4.60
CA PHE A 33 14.77 18.02 4.35
C PHE A 33 13.31 17.52 4.40
N LEU A 34 12.98 16.44 3.69
CA LEU A 34 11.65 15.83 3.73
C LEU A 34 11.26 15.43 5.14
N HIS A 35 12.16 14.78 5.88
CA HIS A 35 11.91 14.34 7.25
C HIS A 35 11.65 15.53 8.18
N TYR A 36 12.51 16.55 8.18
CA TYR A 36 12.31 17.73 9.02
C TYR A 36 11.05 18.48 8.65
N PHE A 37 10.79 18.69 7.36
CA PHE A 37 9.59 19.37 6.89
C PHE A 37 8.31 18.63 7.30
N ILE A 38 8.23 17.31 7.02
CA ILE A 38 7.05 16.49 7.30
C ILE A 38 6.86 16.32 8.81
N VAL A 39 7.91 16.02 9.58
CA VAL A 39 7.80 15.89 11.05
C VAL A 39 7.36 17.21 11.67
N THR A 40 7.88 18.34 11.20
CA THR A 40 7.49 19.66 11.70
C THR A 40 6.05 19.99 11.33
N ALA A 41 5.63 19.75 10.08
CA ALA A 41 4.26 19.92 9.65
C ALA A 41 3.29 19.05 10.47
N ASN A 42 3.61 17.76 10.64
CA ASN A 42 2.80 16.81 11.42
C ASN A 42 2.76 17.17 12.91
N TYR A 43 3.84 17.75 13.45
CA TYR A 43 3.82 18.28 14.81
C TYR A 43 2.85 19.46 14.94
N VAL A 44 2.92 20.44 14.03
CA VAL A 44 2.01 21.59 14.04
C VAL A 44 0.54 21.16 13.89
N LEU A 45 0.27 20.22 12.97
CA LEU A 45 -1.08 19.64 12.80
C LEU A 45 -1.55 18.93 14.07
N SER A 46 -0.68 18.14 14.71
CA SER A 46 -1.02 17.46 15.97
C SER A 46 -1.32 18.43 17.13
N VAL A 47 -0.73 19.63 17.13
CA VAL A 47 -1.05 20.67 18.12
C VAL A 47 -2.45 21.21 17.88
N LYS A 48 -2.85 21.44 16.62
CA LYS A 48 -4.21 21.87 16.26
C LYS A 48 -5.25 20.85 16.72
N GLU A 49 -4.95 19.55 16.58
CA GLU A 49 -5.85 18.46 16.98
C GLU A 49 -6.08 18.36 18.50
N LYS A 50 -5.15 18.87 19.32
CA LYS A 50 -5.36 18.98 20.78
C LYS A 50 -6.48 19.95 21.13
N PHE A 51 -6.76 20.91 20.25
CA PHE A 51 -7.82 21.91 20.44
C PHE A 51 -9.10 21.55 19.69
N ILE A 52 -8.98 20.82 18.57
CA ILE A 52 -10.12 20.42 17.73
C ILE A 52 -9.90 18.96 17.32
N THR A 53 -10.58 18.03 17.98
CA THR A 53 -10.53 16.61 17.61
C THR A 53 -11.22 16.41 16.26
N PRO A 54 -10.53 15.87 15.24
CA PRO A 54 -11.15 15.56 13.96
C PRO A 54 -12.28 14.53 14.12
N SER A 55 -13.34 14.64 13.32
CA SER A 55 -14.47 13.69 13.36
C SER A 55 -14.09 12.25 12.96
N ASN A 56 -12.94 12.10 12.32
CA ASN A 56 -12.31 10.87 11.85
C ASN A 56 -11.14 10.41 12.73
N ALA A 57 -10.97 10.96 13.94
CA ALA A 57 -9.94 10.50 14.87
C ALA A 57 -10.14 9.02 15.26
N PRO A 58 -9.06 8.28 15.58
CA PRO A 58 -9.18 6.90 16.05
C PRO A 58 -9.95 6.85 17.37
N THR A 59 -10.70 5.78 17.56
CA THR A 59 -11.39 5.48 18.82
C THR A 59 -10.39 5.27 19.96
N LEU A 60 -9.28 4.59 19.67
CA LEU A 60 -8.24 4.29 20.64
C LEU A 60 -6.85 4.40 20.00
N VAL A 61 -5.89 4.94 20.77
CA VAL A 61 -4.46 4.86 20.44
C VAL A 61 -3.79 3.98 21.49
N LYS A 62 -3.24 2.83 21.08
CA LYS A 62 -2.65 1.85 21.98
C LYS A 62 -1.14 1.73 21.74
N ARG A 63 -0.40 1.39 22.79
CA ARG A 63 1.05 1.13 22.75
C ARG A 63 1.33 -0.22 23.39
N TYR A 64 2.09 -1.06 22.69
CA TYR A 64 2.54 -2.35 23.23
C TYR A 64 3.98 -2.25 23.74
N ALA A 65 4.30 -3.06 24.75
CA ALA A 65 5.63 -3.10 25.36
C ALA A 65 6.73 -3.55 24.38
N CYS A 66 6.40 -4.37 23.38
CA CYS A 66 7.34 -4.80 22.33
C CYS A 66 7.82 -3.63 21.45
N ARG A 67 6.96 -2.63 21.23
CA ARG A 67 7.22 -1.45 20.39
C ARG A 67 6.60 -0.18 20.98
N PRO A 68 7.09 0.32 22.13
CA PRO A 68 6.43 1.41 22.87
C PRO A 68 6.45 2.75 22.11
N LYS A 69 7.36 2.91 21.14
CA LYS A 69 7.51 4.10 20.30
C LYS A 69 6.70 4.07 19.01
N LEU A 70 6.02 2.95 18.71
CA LEU A 70 5.21 2.76 17.52
C LEU A 70 3.76 2.54 17.94
N PRO A 71 3.04 3.63 18.31
CA PRO A 71 1.64 3.50 18.69
C PRO A 71 0.80 3.01 17.51
N ILE A 72 -0.17 2.15 17.78
CA ILE A 72 -1.19 1.74 16.82
C ILE A 72 -2.44 2.61 17.02
N ARG A 73 -3.19 2.83 15.95
CA ARG A 73 -4.45 3.61 15.96
C ARG A 73 -5.59 2.67 15.60
N ILE A 74 -6.64 2.66 16.42
CA ILE A 74 -7.72 1.68 16.32
C ILE A 74 -9.02 2.41 16.05
N PHE A 75 -9.72 1.98 15.02
CA PHE A 75 -11.01 2.52 14.57
C PHE A 75 -12.06 1.43 14.73
N TYR A 76 -12.94 1.61 15.70
CA TYR A 76 -14.13 0.78 15.82
C TYR A 76 -15.20 1.29 14.84
N PRO A 77 -15.95 0.40 14.18
CA PRO A 77 -17.09 0.84 13.39
C PRO A 77 -18.16 1.41 14.32
N LYS A 78 -18.85 2.46 13.90
CA LYS A 78 -19.94 3.08 14.68
C LYS A 78 -21.08 2.13 15.04
N SER A 79 -21.24 1.05 14.28
CA SER A 79 -22.22 0.00 14.55
C SER A 79 -21.84 -0.91 15.71
N PHE A 80 -20.58 -0.87 16.18
CA PHE A 80 -20.12 -1.73 17.25
C PHE A 80 -20.67 -1.31 18.62
N ASP A 81 -21.30 -2.26 19.30
CA ASP A 81 -21.72 -2.12 20.69
C ASP A 81 -20.65 -2.75 21.61
N ALA A 82 -19.94 -1.90 22.36
CA ALA A 82 -18.90 -2.32 23.28
C ALA A 82 -19.42 -3.15 24.48
N THR A 83 -20.74 -3.22 24.69
CA THR A 83 -21.35 -4.10 25.70
C THR A 83 -21.62 -5.51 25.17
N SER A 84 -21.58 -5.68 23.84
CA SER A 84 -21.72 -6.99 23.20
C SER A 84 -20.46 -7.85 23.38
N GLN A 85 -20.60 -9.16 23.18
CA GLN A 85 -19.49 -10.11 23.08
C GLN A 85 -19.11 -10.39 21.61
N GLU A 86 -19.48 -9.50 20.69
CA GLU A 86 -19.23 -9.67 19.26
C GLU A 86 -17.74 -9.52 18.93
N MET A 87 -17.19 -10.51 18.21
CA MET A 87 -15.84 -10.43 17.63
C MET A 87 -15.93 -9.87 16.21
N LEU A 88 -15.11 -8.89 15.89
CA LEU A 88 -15.11 -8.15 14.63
C LEU A 88 -14.07 -8.69 13.64
N PRO A 89 -14.42 -8.84 12.36
CA PRO A 89 -13.43 -8.91 11.29
C PRO A 89 -12.48 -7.72 11.40
N THR A 90 -11.20 -7.97 11.19
CA THR A 90 -10.15 -7.00 11.47
C THR A 90 -9.23 -6.78 10.27
N ILE A 91 -9.01 -5.51 9.94
CA ILE A 91 -8.04 -5.06 8.95
C ILE A 91 -6.87 -4.41 9.67
N PHE A 92 -5.68 -4.98 9.53
CA PHE A 92 -4.45 -4.29 9.87
C PHE A 92 -4.02 -3.40 8.70
N SER A 93 -4.08 -2.09 8.88
CA SER A 93 -3.76 -1.10 7.85
C SER A 93 -2.31 -0.61 8.00
N ILE A 94 -1.55 -0.58 6.91
CA ILE A 94 -0.15 -0.20 6.89
C ILE A 94 0.04 0.98 5.92
N HIS A 95 0.45 2.12 6.48
CA HIS A 95 0.56 3.35 5.73
C HIS A 95 1.75 3.39 4.75
N GLY A 96 1.61 4.19 3.70
CA GLY A 96 2.63 4.42 2.69
C GLY A 96 3.75 5.39 3.12
N GLY A 97 4.46 5.96 2.15
CA GLY A 97 5.53 6.94 2.40
C GLY A 97 6.94 6.46 2.06
N GLY A 98 7.07 5.53 1.10
CA GLY A 98 8.37 5.12 0.55
C GLY A 98 9.33 4.56 1.61
N PHE A 99 8.81 3.96 2.68
CA PHE A 99 9.56 3.43 3.83
C PHE A 99 10.34 4.48 4.66
N VAL A 100 10.28 5.75 4.29
CA VAL A 100 11.15 6.85 4.78
C VAL A 100 10.35 7.95 5.46
N ILE A 101 9.15 8.22 4.96
CA ILE A 101 8.23 9.23 5.48
C ILE A 101 6.88 8.57 5.83
N GLY A 102 5.91 9.38 6.22
CA GLY A 102 4.56 8.95 6.54
C GLY A 102 4.38 8.58 8.02
N ASP A 103 3.14 8.66 8.47
CA ASP A 103 2.65 8.30 9.79
C ASP A 103 1.29 7.60 9.63
N PRO A 104 0.89 6.65 10.48
CA PRO A 104 -0.45 6.05 10.40
C PRO A 104 -1.59 7.08 10.49
N ARG A 105 -1.33 8.28 11.05
CA ARG A 105 -2.28 9.40 11.04
C ARG A 105 -2.66 9.88 9.64
N ASP A 106 -1.75 9.75 8.68
CA ASP A 106 -1.98 10.20 7.30
C ASP A 106 -3.13 9.41 6.65
N ASP A 107 -3.45 8.23 7.20
CA ASP A 107 -4.50 7.33 6.74
C ASP A 107 -5.75 7.34 7.66
N ASP A 108 -5.87 8.27 8.62
CA ASP A 108 -6.99 8.28 9.58
C ASP A 108 -8.35 8.38 8.88
N MET A 109 -8.49 9.26 7.89
CA MET A 109 -9.74 9.40 7.12
C MET A 109 -10.11 8.14 6.33
N PRO A 110 -9.23 7.57 5.48
CA PRO A 110 -9.57 6.35 4.76
C PRO A 110 -9.81 5.15 5.69
N ASN A 111 -9.05 5.02 6.79
CA ASN A 111 -9.25 3.95 7.78
C ASN A 111 -10.59 4.09 8.53
N TYR A 112 -10.93 5.30 8.98
CA TYR A 112 -12.22 5.61 9.59
C TYR A 112 -13.38 5.33 8.63
N SER A 113 -13.26 5.77 7.37
CA SER A 113 -14.27 5.50 6.33
C SER A 113 -14.45 4.00 6.12
N PHE A 114 -13.36 3.26 5.96
CA PHE A 114 -13.41 1.81 5.72
C PHE A 114 -14.03 1.04 6.89
N ALA A 115 -13.62 1.36 8.13
CA ALA A 115 -14.17 0.74 9.33
C ALA A 115 -15.69 0.90 9.38
N ASN A 116 -16.18 2.14 9.22
CA ASN A 116 -17.61 2.44 9.30
C ASN A 116 -18.42 1.91 8.12
N MET A 117 -17.86 1.94 6.91
CA MET A 117 -18.55 1.50 5.69
C MET A 117 -18.76 -0.02 5.65
N ASN A 118 -17.81 -0.78 6.19
CA ASN A 118 -17.78 -2.23 6.08
C ASN A 118 -18.01 -2.94 7.42
N SER A 119 -18.30 -2.20 8.50
CA SER A 119 -18.49 -2.74 9.85
C SER A 119 -17.34 -3.64 10.33
N VAL A 120 -16.10 -3.20 10.10
CA VAL A 120 -14.88 -3.92 10.51
C VAL A 120 -14.05 -3.11 11.49
N LEU A 121 -13.27 -3.80 12.33
CA LEU A 121 -12.23 -3.17 13.14
C LEU A 121 -11.04 -2.83 12.23
N VAL A 122 -10.56 -1.58 12.25
CA VAL A 122 -9.33 -1.21 11.54
C VAL A 122 -8.25 -0.86 12.57
N ILE A 123 -7.10 -1.52 12.47
CA ILE A 123 -5.93 -1.30 13.30
C ILE A 123 -4.80 -0.77 12.42
N ALA A 124 -4.58 0.55 12.42
CA ALA A 124 -3.50 1.19 11.68
C ALA A 124 -2.17 1.04 12.42
N LEU A 125 -1.22 0.39 11.76
CA LEU A 125 0.10 0.05 12.30
C LEU A 125 1.13 1.14 12.01
N ASN A 126 2.12 1.25 12.91
CA ASN A 126 3.25 2.14 12.74
C ASN A 126 4.55 1.34 12.64
N TYR A 127 5.55 1.89 11.94
CA TYR A 127 6.83 1.24 11.74
C TYR A 127 7.97 2.26 11.75
N THR A 128 9.18 1.82 12.10
CA THR A 128 10.35 2.70 12.06
C THR A 128 10.71 3.08 10.63
N LYS A 129 11.27 4.29 10.44
CA LYS A 129 11.57 4.80 9.09
C LYS A 129 13.04 4.69 8.73
N ALA A 130 13.28 4.44 7.44
CA ALA A 130 14.58 4.59 6.83
C ALA A 130 14.98 6.07 6.73
N PRO A 131 16.28 6.39 6.67
CA PRO A 131 17.43 5.49 6.70
C PRO A 131 17.90 5.08 8.10
N ARG A 132 17.28 5.60 9.17
CA ARG A 132 17.66 5.27 10.55
C ARG A 132 17.46 3.78 10.83
N LYS A 133 16.34 3.22 10.35
CA LYS A 133 16.02 1.80 10.41
C LYS A 133 15.62 1.34 9.01
N ARG A 134 16.56 0.67 8.35
CA ARG A 134 16.45 0.18 6.96
C ARG A 134 15.79 -1.19 6.92
N PHE A 135 15.53 -1.70 5.72
CA PHE A 135 15.19 -3.12 5.52
C PHE A 135 16.15 -4.02 6.34
N PRO A 136 15.64 -5.04 7.06
CA PRO A 136 14.25 -5.47 7.18
C PRO A 136 13.49 -4.89 8.40
N ASN A 137 14.02 -3.88 9.12
CA ASN A 137 13.47 -3.43 10.41
C ASN A 137 11.96 -3.09 10.38
N PRO A 138 11.43 -2.36 9.37
CA PRO A 138 10.00 -2.05 9.33
C PRO A 138 9.10 -3.29 9.32
N ILE A 139 9.55 -4.38 8.68
CA ILE A 139 8.82 -5.64 8.59
C ILE A 139 8.76 -6.29 9.99
N CYS A 140 9.88 -6.33 10.71
CA CYS A 140 9.92 -6.86 12.08
C CYS A 140 9.08 -6.02 13.05
N ASP A 141 9.02 -4.69 12.87
CA ASP A 141 8.14 -3.82 13.67
C ASP A 141 6.67 -4.18 13.47
N ILE A 142 6.25 -4.37 12.22
CA ILE A 142 4.88 -4.70 11.85
C ILE A 142 4.51 -6.10 12.34
N GLU A 143 5.39 -7.08 12.16
CA GLU A 143 5.20 -8.45 12.68
C GLU A 143 4.91 -8.43 14.19
N GLU A 144 5.76 -7.78 14.98
CA GLU A 144 5.59 -7.74 16.43
C GLU A 144 4.32 -7.00 16.87
N LEU A 145 3.91 -5.96 16.15
CA LEU A 145 2.66 -5.25 16.45
C LEU A 145 1.42 -6.06 16.10
N ILE A 146 1.43 -6.81 14.98
CA ILE A 146 0.34 -7.72 14.61
C ILE A 146 0.22 -8.81 15.68
N LEU A 147 1.31 -9.48 16.04
CA LEU A 147 1.30 -10.53 17.07
C LEU A 147 0.83 -10.00 18.43
N ALA A 148 1.25 -8.80 18.81
CA ALA A 148 0.81 -8.17 20.06
C ALA A 148 -0.69 -7.85 20.03
N ALA A 149 -1.23 -7.37 18.91
CA ALA A 149 -2.66 -7.08 18.78
C ALA A 149 -3.51 -8.35 18.74
N LEU A 150 -3.07 -9.40 18.04
CA LEU A 150 -3.76 -10.70 18.03
C LEU A 150 -3.75 -11.39 19.40
N ALA A 151 -2.76 -11.13 20.26
CA ALA A 151 -2.71 -11.66 21.62
C ALA A 151 -3.48 -10.80 22.64
N ASP A 152 -4.00 -9.64 22.23
CA ASP A 152 -4.60 -8.65 23.12
C ASP A 152 -6.09 -8.92 23.31
N SER A 153 -6.43 -9.63 24.39
CA SER A 153 -7.81 -10.00 24.71
C SER A 153 -8.74 -8.81 24.98
N SER A 154 -8.21 -7.57 25.05
CA SER A 154 -9.05 -6.38 25.15
C SER A 154 -9.57 -5.89 23.79
N LEU A 155 -9.13 -6.50 22.68
CA LEU A 155 -9.60 -6.18 21.34
C LEU A 155 -10.55 -7.28 20.86
N PRO A 156 -11.73 -6.95 20.32
CA PRO A 156 -12.68 -7.94 19.83
C PRO A 156 -12.28 -8.39 18.42
N ILE A 157 -11.10 -8.99 18.27
CA ILE A 157 -10.62 -9.48 16.96
C ILE A 157 -11.18 -10.86 16.69
N ASP A 158 -11.90 -11.02 15.59
CA ASP A 158 -12.16 -12.34 15.04
C ASP A 158 -10.90 -12.86 14.33
N HIS A 159 -10.26 -13.88 14.91
CA HIS A 159 -8.99 -14.41 14.43
C HIS A 159 -9.10 -15.17 13.10
N ASP A 160 -10.30 -15.59 12.70
CA ASP A 160 -10.52 -16.24 11.42
C ASP A 160 -10.75 -15.23 10.28
N ARG A 161 -11.17 -14.01 10.64
CA ARG A 161 -11.49 -12.91 9.71
C ARG A 161 -10.50 -11.76 9.82
N VAL A 162 -9.22 -12.05 9.57
CA VAL A 162 -8.11 -11.07 9.59
C VAL A 162 -7.55 -10.85 8.19
N ALA A 163 -7.36 -9.58 7.81
CA ALA A 163 -6.64 -9.21 6.61
C ALA A 163 -5.60 -8.11 6.87
N LEU A 164 -4.56 -8.07 6.03
CA LEU A 164 -3.68 -6.91 5.95
C LEU A 164 -4.09 -6.03 4.77
N MET A 165 -3.99 -4.72 4.94
CA MET A 165 -4.16 -3.75 3.87
C MET A 165 -3.02 -2.75 3.95
N GLY A 166 -2.54 -2.25 2.82
CA GLY A 166 -1.53 -1.20 2.86
C GLY A 166 -1.31 -0.49 1.54
N ALA A 167 -0.89 0.76 1.64
CA ALA A 167 -0.72 1.69 0.52
C ALA A 167 0.73 1.84 0.09
N SER A 168 1.06 1.72 -1.20
CA SER A 168 2.40 1.97 -1.73
C SER A 168 3.47 1.11 -1.04
N ALA A 169 4.40 1.74 -0.31
CA ALA A 169 5.34 1.06 0.59
C ALA A 169 4.65 0.21 1.67
N GLY A 170 3.50 0.64 2.17
CA GLY A 170 2.66 -0.16 3.08
C GLY A 170 2.08 -1.40 2.41
N GLY A 171 1.76 -1.34 1.11
CA GLY A 171 1.32 -2.50 0.32
C GLY A 171 2.45 -3.52 0.13
N ASN A 172 3.69 -3.04 -0.06
CA ASN A 172 4.88 -3.88 0.01
C ASN A 172 4.99 -4.56 1.37
N LEU A 173 4.96 -3.78 2.46
CA LEU A 173 5.09 -4.30 3.83
C LEU A 173 3.98 -5.30 4.20
N ALA A 174 2.75 -5.10 3.72
CA ALA A 174 1.64 -6.02 3.90
C ALA A 174 1.94 -7.39 3.26
N LEU A 175 2.42 -7.40 2.01
CA LEU A 175 2.84 -8.63 1.35
C LEU A 175 4.07 -9.25 2.03
N SER A 176 5.08 -8.45 2.34
CA SER A 176 6.34 -8.91 2.95
C SER A 176 6.18 -9.50 4.34
N VAL A 177 5.34 -8.90 5.20
CA VAL A 177 5.10 -9.49 6.53
C VAL A 177 4.25 -10.75 6.43
N SER A 178 3.33 -10.83 5.45
CA SER A 178 2.43 -11.98 5.31
C SER A 178 3.16 -13.29 4.98
N ILE A 179 4.35 -13.22 4.39
CA ILE A 179 5.17 -14.38 4.05
C ILE A 179 6.10 -14.81 5.19
N LEU A 180 6.20 -14.06 6.29
CA LEU A 180 7.05 -14.46 7.41
C LEU A 180 6.55 -15.78 8.02
N PRO A 181 7.43 -16.64 8.56
CA PRO A 181 7.04 -17.93 9.13
C PRO A 181 5.94 -17.83 10.21
N SER A 182 5.96 -16.77 11.01
CA SER A 182 4.96 -16.46 12.04
C SER A 182 3.57 -16.13 11.46
N MET A 183 3.49 -15.70 10.19
CA MET A 183 2.26 -15.24 9.54
C MET A 183 1.71 -16.27 8.55
N CYS A 184 2.58 -16.90 7.76
CA CYS A 184 2.20 -17.86 6.71
C CYS A 184 1.99 -19.30 7.23
N GLY A 185 2.34 -19.57 8.49
CA GLY A 185 2.17 -20.88 9.13
C GLY A 185 3.41 -21.78 9.05
N ASN A 186 4.51 -21.34 8.43
CA ASN A 186 5.75 -22.12 8.37
C ASN A 186 6.53 -22.15 9.70
N GLY A 187 6.14 -21.33 10.69
CA GLY A 187 6.74 -21.32 12.02
C GLY A 187 6.12 -22.34 12.97
N ASP A 188 4.84 -22.18 13.27
CA ASP A 188 4.10 -22.97 14.28
C ASP A 188 2.88 -23.72 13.71
N GLY A 189 2.75 -23.79 12.38
CA GLY A 189 1.61 -24.40 11.70
C GLY A 189 0.36 -23.51 11.60
N VAL A 190 0.36 -22.32 12.22
CA VAL A 190 -0.81 -21.43 12.23
C VAL A 190 -0.64 -20.32 11.21
N ARG A 191 -1.39 -20.38 10.10
CA ARG A 191 -1.49 -19.27 9.15
C ARG A 191 -2.41 -18.18 9.70
N ARG A 192 -1.79 -17.15 10.30
CA ARG A 192 -2.47 -15.99 10.87
C ARG A 192 -3.00 -15.03 9.82
N ILE A 193 -2.33 -14.94 8.67
CA ILE A 193 -2.72 -14.03 7.58
C ILE A 193 -3.12 -14.84 6.35
N LYS A 194 -4.43 -14.84 6.06
CA LYS A 194 -5.01 -15.53 4.89
C LYS A 194 -5.37 -14.55 3.76
N THR A 195 -5.41 -13.25 4.06
CA THR A 195 -5.93 -12.22 3.14
C THR A 195 -5.06 -10.98 3.16
N VAL A 196 -4.65 -10.47 1.99
CA VAL A 196 -3.90 -9.22 1.85
C VAL A 196 -4.50 -8.35 0.73
N ILE A 197 -4.61 -7.04 0.99
CA ILE A 197 -5.15 -6.04 0.08
C ILE A 197 -4.04 -5.00 -0.18
N PRO A 198 -3.11 -5.27 -1.10
CA PRO A 198 -2.05 -4.32 -1.42
C PRO A 198 -2.61 -3.23 -2.36
N LEU A 199 -2.61 -2.00 -1.89
CA LEU A 199 -3.02 -0.81 -2.63
C LEU A 199 -1.79 -0.18 -3.30
N TYR A 200 -1.81 -0.16 -4.63
CA TYR A 200 -0.79 0.32 -5.56
C TYR A 200 0.64 0.00 -5.06
N PRO A 201 0.92 -1.28 -4.78
CA PRO A 201 2.09 -1.69 -4.03
C PRO A 201 3.38 -1.54 -4.83
N VAL A 202 4.49 -1.34 -4.11
CA VAL A 202 5.81 -1.69 -4.62
C VAL A 202 5.99 -3.19 -4.47
N VAL A 203 6.13 -3.95 -5.57
CA VAL A 203 6.30 -5.42 -5.49
C VAL A 203 7.65 -5.90 -5.99
N ASP A 204 8.36 -5.05 -6.72
CA ASP A 204 9.67 -5.34 -7.30
C ASP A 204 10.65 -4.18 -7.14
N MET A 205 11.57 -4.30 -6.17
CA MET A 205 12.66 -3.35 -5.96
C MET A 205 13.84 -3.57 -6.90
N SER A 206 13.85 -4.68 -7.64
CA SER A 206 14.92 -5.08 -8.54
C SER A 206 14.79 -4.48 -9.94
N THR A 207 13.55 -4.20 -10.36
CA THR A 207 13.26 -3.59 -11.66
C THR A 207 13.62 -2.11 -11.67
N ARG A 208 14.43 -1.71 -12.64
CA ARG A 208 14.83 -0.32 -12.84
C ARG A 208 13.64 0.58 -13.13
N ARG A 209 13.65 1.77 -12.53
CA ARG A 209 12.63 2.81 -12.77
C ARG A 209 12.51 3.22 -14.24
N GLU A 210 13.61 3.15 -15.00
CA GLU A 210 13.61 3.47 -16.43
C GLU A 210 12.68 2.54 -17.22
N TYR A 211 12.50 1.29 -16.77
CA TYR A 211 11.50 0.38 -17.33
C TYR A 211 10.10 0.68 -16.78
N LYS A 212 9.95 0.90 -15.47
CA LYS A 212 8.64 1.15 -14.84
C LYS A 212 7.87 2.32 -15.47
N ILE A 213 8.57 3.36 -15.94
CA ILE A 213 7.95 4.49 -16.64
C ILE A 213 7.45 4.13 -18.05
N THR A 214 8.02 3.09 -18.70
CA THR A 214 7.57 2.65 -20.04
C THR A 214 6.24 1.89 -19.98
N THR A 215 5.94 1.28 -18.84
CA THR A 215 4.69 0.55 -18.59
C THR A 215 3.59 1.41 -17.98
N ARG A 216 3.84 2.70 -17.76
CA ARG A 216 2.88 3.65 -17.18
C ARG A 216 1.95 4.22 -18.25
N GLN A 217 0.65 4.33 -17.95
CA GLN A 217 -0.30 5.03 -18.81
C GLN A 217 -0.17 6.55 -18.68
N TYR A 218 -0.15 7.26 -19.82
CA TYR A 218 -0.16 8.72 -19.89
C TYR A 218 -1.39 9.21 -20.64
N LYS A 219 -2.05 10.25 -20.13
CA LYS A 219 -3.27 10.84 -20.70
C LYS A 219 -3.21 12.37 -20.71
N PRO A 220 -2.54 12.99 -21.70
CA PRO A 220 -2.42 14.46 -21.77
C PRO A 220 -3.77 15.20 -21.82
N SER A 221 -4.81 14.55 -22.33
CA SER A 221 -6.17 15.10 -22.46
C SER A 221 -6.86 15.37 -21.11
N LEU A 222 -6.41 14.75 -20.01
CA LEU A 222 -6.99 14.97 -18.67
C LEU A 222 -6.71 16.36 -18.10
N GLY A 223 -5.70 17.06 -18.62
CA GLY A 223 -5.20 18.32 -18.07
C GLY A 223 -4.68 18.22 -16.63
N GLY A 224 -4.32 19.37 -16.07
CA GLY A 224 -3.93 19.51 -14.66
C GLY A 224 -2.77 18.60 -14.26
N PHE A 225 -2.82 18.09 -13.02
CA PHE A 225 -1.77 17.24 -12.48
C PHE A 225 -1.73 15.85 -13.13
N ARG A 226 -2.89 15.34 -13.58
CA ARG A 226 -3.03 14.01 -14.21
C ARG A 226 -2.37 13.93 -15.58
N ALA A 227 -2.32 15.05 -16.31
CA ALA A 227 -1.68 15.14 -17.62
C ALA A 227 -0.16 15.34 -17.57
N ASN A 228 0.48 15.28 -16.39
CA ASN A 228 1.93 15.48 -16.29
C ASN A 228 2.68 14.44 -17.15
N PRO A 229 3.60 14.87 -18.04
CA PRO A 229 4.37 13.96 -18.88
C PRO A 229 5.39 13.13 -18.11
N LYS A 230 5.55 13.36 -16.80
CA LYS A 230 6.42 12.60 -15.92
C LYS A 230 5.65 12.10 -14.71
N ASP A 231 5.98 10.88 -14.29
CA ASP A 231 5.42 10.30 -13.07
C ASP A 231 5.88 11.09 -11.83
N PHE A 232 4.98 11.25 -10.86
CA PHE A 232 5.22 11.94 -9.61
C PHE A 232 6.36 11.32 -8.78
N LEU A 233 6.42 9.99 -8.72
CA LEU A 233 7.41 9.24 -7.95
C LEU A 233 8.80 9.20 -8.60
N LEU A 234 8.93 9.59 -9.88
CA LEU A 234 10.19 9.49 -10.60
C LEU A 234 11.34 10.26 -9.93
N ARG A 235 11.04 11.37 -9.25
CA ARG A 235 12.05 12.18 -8.54
C ARG A 235 12.34 11.67 -7.13
N LEU A 236 11.36 11.07 -6.46
CA LEU A 236 11.46 10.67 -5.05
C LEU A 236 11.91 9.23 -4.87
N SER A 237 11.53 8.32 -5.78
CA SER A 237 11.89 6.90 -5.71
C SER A 237 13.40 6.65 -5.55
N PRO A 238 14.34 7.36 -6.23
CA PRO A 238 15.77 7.11 -6.00
C PRO A 238 16.23 7.48 -4.58
N VAL A 239 15.61 8.49 -3.97
CA VAL A 239 15.89 8.92 -2.59
C VAL A 239 15.37 7.87 -1.61
N PHE A 240 14.15 7.38 -1.83
CA PHE A 240 13.55 6.31 -1.01
C PHE A 240 14.35 5.01 -1.11
N ASP A 241 14.67 4.57 -2.33
CA ASP A 241 15.45 3.34 -2.55
C ASP A 241 16.80 3.41 -1.83
N ALA A 242 17.52 4.53 -1.95
CA ALA A 242 18.84 4.72 -1.35
C ALA A 242 18.78 4.83 0.18
N ALA A 243 17.68 5.34 0.73
CA ALA A 243 17.48 5.38 2.17
C ALA A 243 17.13 4.01 2.72
N TYR A 244 16.24 3.25 2.05
CA TYR A 244 15.68 2.01 2.55
C TYR A 244 16.57 0.78 2.35
N THR A 245 17.30 0.71 1.22
CA THR A 245 18.18 -0.42 0.88
C THR A 245 19.67 -0.04 1.01
N ARG A 246 20.54 -1.04 1.13
CA ARG A 246 22.00 -0.86 1.20
C ARG A 246 22.64 -1.23 -0.14
N SER A 247 23.82 -0.69 -0.42
CA SER A 247 24.68 -1.22 -1.49
C SER A 247 24.94 -2.72 -1.23
N GLY A 248 24.85 -3.53 -2.27
CA GLY A 248 24.97 -4.99 -2.19
C GLY A 248 23.74 -5.73 -1.64
N GLN A 249 22.66 -5.03 -1.28
CA GLN A 249 21.40 -5.66 -0.89
C GLN A 249 20.90 -6.58 -2.02
N ASP A 250 20.54 -7.82 -1.70
CA ASP A 250 19.82 -8.70 -2.62
C ASP A 250 18.39 -8.14 -2.78
N LEU A 251 18.08 -7.68 -3.99
CA LEU A 251 16.80 -7.12 -4.38
C LEU A 251 15.80 -8.22 -4.78
N TYR A 252 16.25 -9.47 -4.88
CA TYR A 252 15.38 -10.62 -5.12
C TYR A 252 14.91 -11.26 -3.80
N ASP A 253 15.33 -10.73 -2.64
CA ASP A 253 14.80 -11.14 -1.35
C ASP A 253 13.26 -11.01 -1.36
N PRO A 254 12.50 -12.10 -1.17
CA PRO A 254 11.04 -12.09 -1.19
C PRO A 254 10.39 -11.11 -0.21
N SER A 255 11.07 -10.81 0.90
CA SER A 255 10.57 -9.86 1.90
C SER A 255 10.82 -8.40 1.48
N LEU A 256 11.68 -8.16 0.48
CA LEU A 256 11.91 -6.84 -0.10
C LEU A 256 11.12 -6.65 -1.41
N SER A 257 11.10 -7.69 -2.25
CA SER A 257 10.41 -7.75 -3.54
C SER A 257 9.45 -8.94 -3.55
N PRO A 258 8.21 -8.77 -3.03
CA PRO A 258 7.22 -9.84 -2.94
C PRO A 258 6.90 -10.58 -4.23
N ILE A 259 7.20 -10.00 -5.40
CA ILE A 259 7.06 -10.69 -6.69
C ILE A 259 7.91 -11.98 -6.78
N TYR A 260 8.98 -12.09 -6.00
CA TYR A 260 9.83 -13.29 -5.94
C TYR A 260 9.45 -14.27 -4.83
N ALA A 261 8.38 -14.00 -4.08
CA ALA A 261 7.93 -14.89 -3.03
C ALA A 261 7.37 -16.20 -3.60
N PRO A 262 7.70 -17.36 -3.02
CA PRO A 262 7.03 -18.61 -3.34
C PRO A 262 5.52 -18.48 -3.16
N LYS A 263 4.75 -18.95 -4.15
CA LYS A 263 3.28 -18.77 -4.19
C LYS A 263 2.59 -19.40 -2.96
N ASP A 264 3.12 -20.50 -2.43
CA ASP A 264 2.63 -21.18 -1.24
C ASP A 264 2.86 -20.40 0.07
N MET A 265 3.88 -19.55 0.12
CA MET A 265 4.08 -18.64 1.26
C MET A 265 3.08 -17.47 1.23
N LEU A 266 2.77 -16.96 0.03
CA LEU A 266 1.82 -15.87 -0.14
C LEU A 266 0.41 -16.24 0.36
N PRO A 267 -0.37 -15.27 0.86
CA PRO A 267 -1.76 -15.46 1.26
C PRO A 267 -2.61 -16.06 0.12
N PRO A 268 -3.55 -16.95 0.43
CA PRO A 268 -4.45 -17.50 -0.58
C PRO A 268 -5.42 -16.45 -1.15
N ASN A 269 -5.78 -15.42 -0.39
CA ASN A 269 -6.67 -14.36 -0.88
C ASN A 269 -5.89 -13.05 -1.05
N ILE A 270 -5.84 -12.50 -2.27
CA ILE A 270 -5.17 -11.23 -2.52
C ILE A 270 -6.02 -10.34 -3.42
N PHE A 271 -6.34 -9.13 -2.95
CA PHE A 271 -7.02 -8.10 -3.74
C PHE A 271 -6.02 -7.00 -4.08
N PHE A 272 -5.47 -7.06 -5.29
CA PHE A 272 -4.61 -6.01 -5.82
C PHE A 272 -5.46 -4.83 -6.27
N LEU A 273 -5.14 -3.64 -5.74
CA LEU A 273 -5.63 -2.38 -6.28
C LEU A 273 -4.47 -1.67 -6.96
N GLY A 274 -4.50 -1.45 -8.27
CA GLY A 274 -3.55 -0.62 -9.00
C GLY A 274 -4.10 0.79 -9.24
N ILE A 275 -3.25 1.70 -9.70
CA ILE A 275 -3.66 3.03 -10.18
C ILE A 275 -3.19 3.22 -11.61
N GLU A 276 -4.05 3.67 -12.53
CA GLU A 276 -3.73 3.70 -13.96
C GLU A 276 -2.57 4.64 -14.31
N LEU A 277 -2.50 5.84 -13.73
CA LEU A 277 -1.46 6.84 -14.02
C LEU A 277 -0.31 6.75 -13.01
N ASP A 278 0.13 5.54 -12.69
CA ASP A 278 1.18 5.25 -11.72
C ASP A 278 2.24 4.32 -12.32
N MET A 279 3.52 4.68 -12.17
CA MET A 279 4.63 3.82 -12.60
C MET A 279 4.66 2.45 -11.89
N LEU A 280 3.98 2.29 -10.74
CA LEU A 280 3.88 1.01 -10.03
C LEU A 280 2.76 0.09 -10.59
N ALA A 281 1.92 0.59 -11.50
CA ALA A 281 0.78 -0.18 -12.02
C ALA A 281 1.21 -1.45 -12.74
N GLY A 282 2.25 -1.36 -13.58
CA GLY A 282 2.74 -2.48 -14.39
C GLY A 282 3.31 -3.62 -13.55
N GLU A 283 4.05 -3.32 -12.47
CA GLU A 283 4.59 -4.36 -11.59
C GLU A 283 3.48 -5.04 -10.76
N ALA A 284 2.50 -4.27 -10.28
CA ALA A 284 1.36 -4.82 -9.55
C ALA A 284 0.48 -5.70 -10.45
N TRP A 285 0.19 -5.24 -11.68
CA TRP A 285 -0.51 -6.02 -12.71
C TRP A 285 0.22 -7.33 -13.01
N ARG A 286 1.54 -7.26 -13.22
CA ARG A 286 2.37 -8.44 -13.48
C ARG A 286 2.26 -9.49 -12.38
N MET A 287 2.38 -9.07 -11.12
CA MET A 287 2.23 -9.97 -9.98
C MET A 287 0.81 -10.54 -9.87
N ALA A 288 -0.22 -9.72 -10.09
CA ALA A 288 -1.61 -10.18 -10.08
C ALA A 288 -1.90 -11.22 -11.17
N CYS A 289 -1.44 -10.98 -12.41
CA CYS A 289 -1.59 -11.91 -13.52
C CYS A 289 -0.86 -13.23 -13.29
N ASP A 290 0.40 -13.20 -12.83
CA ASP A 290 1.16 -14.42 -12.52
C ASP A 290 0.49 -15.25 -11.42
N LEU A 291 0.00 -14.62 -10.36
CA LEU A 291 -0.71 -15.32 -9.28
C LEU A 291 -2.06 -15.86 -9.72
N ALA A 292 -2.71 -15.21 -10.69
CA ALA A 292 -3.97 -15.65 -11.28
C ALA A 292 -3.79 -16.69 -12.41
N GLY A 293 -2.55 -17.04 -12.78
CA GLY A 293 -2.27 -17.95 -13.90
C GLY A 293 -2.60 -17.36 -15.28
N ARG A 294 -2.64 -16.03 -15.39
CA ARG A 294 -2.84 -15.31 -16.65
C ARG A 294 -1.50 -15.03 -17.31
N GLU A 295 -1.51 -14.82 -18.62
CA GLU A 295 -0.31 -14.39 -19.34
C GLU A 295 0.19 -13.04 -18.81
N VAL A 296 1.51 -12.92 -18.70
CA VAL A 296 2.19 -11.72 -18.26
C VAL A 296 2.94 -11.13 -19.45
N GLY A 297 2.53 -9.96 -19.91
CA GLY A 297 3.25 -9.22 -20.94
C GLY A 297 3.87 -7.91 -20.44
N ASP A 298 4.47 -7.20 -21.38
CA ASP A 298 5.00 -5.84 -21.20
C ASP A 298 3.96 -4.77 -21.60
N GLU A 299 2.66 -5.11 -21.60
CA GLU A 299 1.61 -4.14 -21.91
C GLU A 299 1.50 -3.01 -20.89
N ILE A 300 1.12 -1.84 -21.39
CA ILE A 300 0.66 -0.73 -20.54
C ILE A 300 -0.75 -1.10 -20.07
N VAL A 301 -0.91 -1.29 -18.77
CA VAL A 301 -2.22 -1.61 -18.17
C VAL A 301 -3.15 -0.40 -18.21
N GLY A 302 -4.44 -0.64 -18.45
CA GLY A 302 -5.46 0.39 -18.59
C GLY A 302 -5.78 0.74 -20.06
N GLN A 303 -6.13 1.99 -20.32
CA GLN A 303 -6.53 2.45 -21.65
C GLN A 303 -5.98 3.83 -21.98
N LYS A 304 -5.96 4.21 -23.27
CA LYS A 304 -5.48 5.53 -23.70
C LYS A 304 -6.46 6.66 -23.42
N GLU A 305 -7.75 6.40 -23.60
CA GLU A 305 -8.78 7.41 -23.45
C GLU A 305 -9.15 7.63 -21.97
N PRO A 306 -9.51 8.85 -21.56
CA PRO A 306 -10.10 9.09 -20.24
C PRO A 306 -11.29 8.17 -19.98
N GLY A 307 -11.35 7.60 -18.78
CA GLY A 307 -12.48 6.84 -18.28
C GLY A 307 -13.59 7.75 -17.71
N PRO A 308 -14.66 7.13 -17.19
CA PRO A 308 -15.76 7.87 -16.58
C PRO A 308 -15.33 8.54 -15.26
N VAL A 309 -15.83 9.75 -15.04
CA VAL A 309 -15.62 10.50 -13.78
C VAL A 309 -16.45 9.86 -12.66
N GLY A 310 -15.80 9.65 -11.51
CA GLY A 310 -16.38 9.13 -10.27
C GLY A 310 -16.70 7.64 -10.30
N GLN A 311 -16.32 6.92 -11.36
CA GLN A 311 -16.70 5.53 -11.58
C GLN A 311 -15.49 4.63 -11.79
N LEU A 312 -15.64 3.37 -11.36
CA LEU A 312 -14.71 2.29 -11.67
C LEU A 312 -15.09 1.67 -13.03
N ILE A 313 -14.13 1.03 -13.69
CA ILE A 313 -14.37 0.22 -14.89
C ILE A 313 -14.27 -1.24 -14.45
N LEU A 314 -15.37 -2.00 -14.53
CA LEU A 314 -15.46 -3.37 -14.00
C LEU A 314 -15.72 -4.43 -15.09
N ASP A 315 -16.11 -3.98 -16.29
CA ASP A 315 -16.45 -4.78 -17.46
C ASP A 315 -15.27 -5.00 -18.43
N ASP A 316 -14.10 -4.46 -18.11
CA ASP A 316 -12.86 -4.60 -18.87
C ASP A 316 -11.79 -5.28 -18.01
N GLU A 317 -11.24 -6.41 -18.49
CA GLU A 317 -10.25 -7.20 -17.74
C GLU A 317 -8.94 -6.46 -17.43
N ARG A 318 -8.62 -5.41 -18.19
CA ARG A 318 -7.47 -4.53 -17.89
C ARG A 318 -7.69 -3.76 -16.60
N PHE A 319 -8.96 -3.49 -16.27
CA PHE A 319 -9.35 -2.75 -15.07
C PHE A 319 -9.87 -3.64 -13.96
N SER A 320 -10.54 -4.75 -14.24
CA SER A 320 -10.98 -5.64 -13.19
C SER A 320 -11.13 -7.08 -13.64
N PHE A 321 -10.59 -8.00 -12.85
CA PHE A 321 -10.83 -9.43 -13.00
C PHE A 321 -10.76 -10.12 -11.65
N GLU A 322 -11.33 -11.32 -11.55
CA GLU A 322 -11.16 -12.22 -10.41
C GLU A 322 -10.93 -13.63 -10.91
N VAL A 323 -9.92 -14.29 -10.35
CA VAL A 323 -9.67 -15.70 -10.58
C VAL A 323 -9.72 -16.41 -9.24
N LYS A 324 -10.76 -17.23 -9.06
CA LYS A 324 -10.97 -18.07 -7.89
C LYS A 324 -10.72 -19.53 -8.26
N THR A 325 -9.78 -20.14 -7.55
CA THR A 325 -9.46 -21.57 -7.61
C THR A 325 -9.77 -22.20 -6.26
N GLU A 326 -9.55 -23.51 -6.13
CA GLU A 326 -9.70 -24.22 -4.84
C GLU A 326 -8.77 -23.66 -3.75
N HIS A 327 -7.59 -23.18 -4.12
CA HIS A 327 -6.55 -22.79 -3.15
C HIS A 327 -6.25 -21.28 -3.10
N ARG A 328 -6.82 -20.49 -4.02
CA ARG A 328 -6.47 -19.08 -4.18
C ARG A 328 -7.62 -18.26 -4.75
N ASN A 329 -7.79 -17.04 -4.25
CA ASN A 329 -8.63 -16.00 -4.84
C ASN A 329 -7.78 -14.76 -5.12
N ILE A 330 -7.55 -14.46 -6.41
CA ILE A 330 -6.86 -13.25 -6.85
C ILE A 330 -7.86 -12.30 -7.50
N ARG A 331 -7.97 -11.10 -6.91
CA ARG A 331 -8.78 -10.00 -7.45
C ARG A 331 -7.87 -8.86 -7.91
N TRP A 332 -8.17 -8.31 -9.07
CA TRP A 332 -7.53 -7.10 -9.59
C TRP A 332 -8.57 -5.98 -9.74
N LEU A 333 -8.15 -4.78 -9.37
CA LEU A 333 -8.85 -3.53 -9.63
C LEU A 333 -7.85 -2.44 -10.00
N LEU A 334 -7.94 -1.86 -11.19
CA LEU A 334 -7.18 -0.67 -11.57
C LEU A 334 -8.07 0.55 -11.42
N ILE A 335 -7.62 1.57 -10.69
CA ILE A 335 -8.35 2.83 -10.56
C ILE A 335 -8.08 3.71 -11.79
N PRO A 336 -9.10 4.03 -12.61
CA PRO A 336 -8.92 4.78 -13.85
C PRO A 336 -8.63 6.26 -13.58
N ASP A 337 -7.76 6.84 -14.41
CA ASP A 337 -7.43 8.29 -14.45
C ASP A 337 -6.96 8.90 -13.13
N GLN A 338 -6.45 8.09 -12.22
CA GLN A 338 -5.95 8.55 -10.92
C GLN A 338 -4.43 8.43 -10.84
N ILE A 339 -3.84 9.11 -9.86
CA ILE A 339 -2.40 9.21 -9.62
C ILE A 339 -2.03 8.55 -8.29
N HIS A 340 -0.75 8.23 -8.11
CA HIS A 340 -0.25 7.66 -6.86
C HIS A 340 -0.72 8.45 -5.62
N GLY A 341 -1.29 7.75 -4.63
CA GLY A 341 -1.83 8.34 -3.40
C GLY A 341 -3.19 9.02 -3.55
N PHE A 342 -4.01 8.66 -4.55
CA PHE A 342 -5.32 9.26 -4.82
C PHE A 342 -6.30 9.25 -3.62
N ASP A 343 -6.11 8.33 -2.68
CA ASP A 343 -6.82 8.18 -1.42
C ASP A 343 -6.50 9.26 -0.38
N HIS A 344 -5.48 10.09 -0.61
CA HIS A 344 -5.17 11.32 0.13
C HIS A 344 -5.70 12.58 -0.57
N TYR A 345 -6.90 12.49 -1.14
CA TYR A 345 -7.50 13.55 -1.96
C TYR A 345 -7.74 14.87 -1.20
N GLN A 346 -7.88 14.84 0.14
CA GLN A 346 -8.06 16.05 0.94
C GLN A 346 -6.75 16.85 1.05
N GLU A 347 -5.65 16.17 1.27
CA GLU A 347 -4.30 16.71 1.30
C GLU A 347 -3.90 17.20 -0.10
N MET A 348 -4.21 16.42 -1.15
CA MET A 348 -3.99 16.84 -2.53
C MET A 348 -4.77 18.10 -2.90
N LYS A 349 -6.02 18.25 -2.40
CA LYS A 349 -6.83 19.45 -2.61
C LYS A 349 -6.17 20.69 -2.02
N LEU A 350 -5.56 20.55 -0.83
CA LEU A 350 -4.83 21.62 -0.16
C LEU A 350 -3.53 22.00 -0.89
N LEU A 351 -2.82 21.01 -1.43
CA LEU A 351 -1.51 21.22 -2.07
C LEU A 351 -1.60 21.70 -3.52
N HIS A 352 -2.53 21.15 -4.31
CA HIS A 352 -2.56 21.34 -5.76
C HIS A 352 -3.75 22.18 -6.24
N GLY A 353 -4.81 22.32 -5.44
CA GLY A 353 -6.01 23.08 -5.81
C GLY A 353 -6.85 22.49 -6.94
N ASP A 354 -6.50 21.31 -7.46
CA ASP A 354 -7.25 20.63 -8.53
C ASP A 354 -8.49 19.94 -7.97
N LYS A 355 -9.58 20.72 -7.84
CA LYS A 355 -10.86 20.25 -7.27
C LYS A 355 -11.43 19.05 -8.04
N LYS A 356 -11.35 19.06 -9.38
CA LYS A 356 -11.90 18.01 -10.23
C LYS A 356 -11.17 16.68 -10.03
N LEU A 357 -9.85 16.71 -9.88
CA LEU A 357 -9.06 15.53 -9.51
C LEU A 357 -9.51 14.98 -8.16
N CYS A 358 -9.62 15.83 -7.15
CA CYS A 358 -9.91 15.39 -5.79
C CYS A 358 -11.33 14.85 -5.63
N GLU A 359 -12.32 15.45 -6.29
CA GLU A 359 -13.71 14.96 -6.31
C GLU A 359 -13.81 13.61 -7.02
N ASP A 360 -13.12 13.44 -8.16
CA ASP A 360 -13.05 12.16 -8.87
C ASP A 360 -12.36 11.08 -8.02
N ALA A 361 -11.28 11.44 -7.34
CA ALA A 361 -10.54 10.55 -6.45
C ALA A 361 -11.38 10.10 -5.25
N GLU A 362 -12.11 11.03 -4.60
CA GLU A 362 -12.99 10.73 -3.48
C GLU A 362 -14.08 9.71 -3.86
N LEU A 363 -14.75 9.94 -5.00
CA LEU A 363 -15.81 9.05 -5.48
C LEU A 363 -15.26 7.66 -5.81
N LYS A 364 -14.15 7.59 -6.55
CA LYS A 364 -13.51 6.30 -6.89
C LYS A 364 -12.99 5.57 -5.67
N MET A 365 -12.44 6.28 -4.68
CA MET A 365 -11.99 5.68 -3.42
C MET A 365 -13.17 5.06 -2.66
N LYS A 366 -14.30 5.77 -2.53
CA LYS A 366 -15.50 5.24 -1.87
C LYS A 366 -16.01 3.98 -2.55
N GLU A 367 -16.10 3.97 -3.88
CA GLU A 367 -16.54 2.77 -4.62
C GLU A 367 -15.54 1.61 -4.48
N ALA A 368 -14.22 1.89 -4.49
CA ALA A 368 -13.20 0.87 -4.26
C ALA A 368 -13.31 0.27 -2.85
N GLN A 369 -13.52 1.09 -1.81
CA GLN A 369 -13.70 0.63 -0.43
C GLN A 369 -14.95 -0.26 -0.28
N LYS A 370 -16.06 0.09 -0.94
CA LYS A 370 -17.27 -0.76 -0.99
C LYS A 370 -16.99 -2.09 -1.67
N LEU A 371 -16.29 -2.08 -2.81
CA LEU A 371 -15.99 -3.29 -3.57
C LEU A 371 -15.06 -4.23 -2.78
N ILE A 372 -14.05 -3.69 -2.12
CA ILE A 372 -13.13 -4.46 -1.26
C ILE A 372 -13.92 -5.07 -0.09
N GLY A 373 -14.77 -4.29 0.58
CA GLY A 373 -15.61 -4.80 1.67
C GLY A 373 -16.54 -5.91 1.23
N LYS A 374 -17.25 -5.71 0.11
CA LYS A 374 -18.10 -6.75 -0.49
C LYS A 374 -17.31 -8.02 -0.79
N TRP A 375 -16.15 -7.90 -1.45
CA TRP A 375 -15.28 -9.03 -1.76
C TRP A 375 -14.82 -9.79 -0.51
N LEU A 376 -14.46 -9.07 0.57
CA LEU A 376 -14.09 -9.68 1.84
C LEU A 376 -15.21 -10.56 2.40
N PHE A 377 -16.43 -10.02 2.51
CA PHE A 377 -17.55 -10.73 3.15
C PHE A 377 -18.23 -11.78 2.27
N GLU A 378 -18.12 -11.68 0.94
CA GLU A 378 -18.61 -12.72 0.01
C GLU A 378 -17.59 -13.86 -0.22
N GLY A 379 -16.36 -13.69 0.26
CA GLY A 379 -15.27 -14.65 0.04
C GLY A 379 -14.41 -14.87 1.29
N PRO A 380 -13.29 -14.15 1.46
CA PRO A 380 -12.30 -14.48 2.49
C PRO A 380 -12.80 -14.49 3.94
N PHE A 381 -13.87 -13.75 4.26
CA PHE A 381 -14.47 -13.68 5.60
C PHE A 381 -15.81 -14.43 5.71
N ALA A 382 -16.22 -15.15 4.66
CA ALA A 382 -17.49 -15.88 4.59
C ALA A 382 -17.49 -17.19 5.37
#